data_AF-A0A816BN98-F1
#
_entry.id   AF-A0A816BN98-F1
#
_cell.length_a   1.000
_cell.length_b   1.000
_cell.length_c   1.000
_cell.angle_alpha   90.00
_cell.angle_beta   90.00
_cell.angle_gamma   90.00
#
_symmetry.space_group_name_H-M   'P 1'
#
loop_
_entity.id
_entity.type
_entity.pdbx_description
1 polymer ?
#
loop_
_entity_poly.entity_id
_entity_poly.type
_entity_poly.pdbx_seq_one_letter_code
_entity_poly.pdbx_strand_id
1 'polypeptide(L)'
;MQQVNLLVLTIVLLTISTRASHYRGGSFSWTIQDASNNSITNQTNVPARITQRHSWRRSFGKNHFCDKNTIASSGLIGKGELISSISTQNTILAKGQCTDFNEQFDYSSGEISTLVTVPMRNIIEYAYAYQGCCWIALLPPETGSGKYL
;
A
#
# COMPACT_ATOMS: atom_id res chain seq x y z
N MET A 1 9.96 -41.84 8.30
CA MET A 1 10.68 -40.80 9.09
C MET A 1 11.44 -39.77 8.25
N GLN A 2 11.71 -40.00 6.95
CA GLN A 2 12.44 -39.04 6.10
C GLN A 2 11.60 -37.84 5.59
N GLN A 3 10.30 -38.02 5.32
CA GLN A 3 9.43 -36.96 4.78
C GLN A 3 9.11 -35.82 5.77
N VAL A 4 8.97 -36.13 7.06
CA VAL A 4 8.65 -35.12 8.10
C VAL A 4 9.82 -34.14 8.25
N ASN A 5 11.06 -34.62 8.18
CA ASN A 5 12.25 -33.79 8.25
C ASN A 5 12.40 -32.86 7.04
N LEU A 6 12.02 -33.30 5.84
CA LEU A 6 12.08 -32.47 4.64
C LEU A 6 11.02 -31.36 4.68
N LEU A 7 9.79 -31.67 5.11
CA LEU A 7 8.72 -30.68 5.25
C LEU A 7 9.09 -29.60 6.28
N VAL A 8 9.58 -30.01 7.45
CA VAL A 8 10.01 -29.09 8.52
C VAL A 8 11.19 -28.23 8.04
N LEU A 9 12.19 -28.82 7.36
CA LEU A 9 13.31 -28.06 6.81
C LEU A 9 12.87 -27.07 5.72
N THR A 10 11.90 -27.45 4.88
CA THR A 10 11.33 -26.57 3.84
C THR A 10 10.57 -25.40 4.47
N ILE A 11 9.75 -25.67 5.50
CA ILE A 11 9.04 -24.63 6.25
C ILE A 11 10.04 -23.70 6.94
N VAL A 12 11.06 -24.24 7.60
CA VAL A 12 12.11 -23.44 8.26
C VAL A 12 12.83 -22.56 7.23
N LEU A 13 13.31 -23.13 6.12
CA LEU A 13 13.96 -22.37 5.03
C LEU A 13 13.06 -21.28 4.41
N LEU A 14 11.75 -21.54 4.29
CA LEU A 14 10.79 -20.55 3.82
C LEU A 14 10.59 -19.42 4.84
N THR A 15 10.58 -19.71 6.15
CA THR A 15 10.43 -18.71 7.22
C THR A 15 11.65 -17.81 7.43
N ILE A 16 12.88 -18.26 7.13
CA ILE A 16 14.09 -17.40 7.21
C ILE A 16 14.21 -16.44 6.01
N SER A 17 13.53 -16.73 4.90
CA SER A 17 13.54 -15.88 3.71
C SER A 17 12.54 -14.72 3.75
N THR A 18 11.58 -14.71 4.68
CA THR A 18 10.60 -13.63 4.79
C THR A 18 11.14 -12.47 5.63
N ARG A 19 12.18 -11.78 5.13
CA ARG A 19 12.50 -10.42 5.59
C ARG A 19 11.44 -9.46 5.07
N ALA A 20 10.30 -9.45 5.72
CA ALA A 20 9.26 -8.47 5.47
C ALA A 20 9.80 -7.10 5.95
N SER A 21 10.51 -6.36 5.08
CA SER A 21 11.41 -5.27 5.51
C SER A 21 11.40 -4.06 4.58
N HIS A 22 10.46 -4.01 3.64
CA HIS A 22 10.52 -3.04 2.54
C HIS A 22 9.35 -2.08 2.51
N TYR A 23 8.14 -2.49 2.91
CA TYR A 23 7.07 -1.52 3.11
C TYR A 23 7.32 -0.75 4.40
N ARG A 24 7.22 0.58 4.37
CA ARG A 24 7.43 1.46 5.53
C ARG A 24 6.14 2.10 6.04
N GLY A 25 5.01 1.78 5.41
CA GLY A 25 3.71 2.34 5.74
C GLY A 25 3.16 3.22 4.62
N GLY A 26 1.98 3.76 4.88
CA GLY A 26 1.28 4.63 3.94
C GLY A 26 0.02 5.19 4.56
N SER A 27 -0.57 6.14 3.85
CA SER A 27 -1.84 6.76 4.19
C SER A 27 -2.74 6.75 2.95
N PHE A 28 -4.04 6.76 3.20
CA PHE A 28 -5.05 6.97 2.18
C PHE A 28 -6.06 7.99 2.66
N SER A 29 -6.60 8.75 1.73
CA SER A 29 -7.70 9.68 1.95
C SER A 29 -8.65 9.62 0.76
N TRP A 30 -9.89 10.02 0.98
CA TRP A 30 -10.89 10.03 -0.07
C TRP A 30 -11.81 11.24 0.05
N THR A 31 -12.35 11.67 -1.09
CA THR A 31 -13.37 12.73 -1.14
C THR A 31 -14.33 12.48 -2.31
N ILE A 32 -15.58 12.90 -2.19
CA ILE A 32 -16.57 12.83 -3.28
C ILE A 32 -16.41 14.08 -4.16
N GLN A 33 -16.36 13.91 -5.48
CA GLN A 33 -16.15 15.03 -6.41
C GLN A 33 -17.43 15.78 -6.80
N ASP A 34 -18.61 15.19 -6.63
CA ASP A 34 -19.90 15.81 -6.98
C ASP A 34 -20.86 15.90 -5.78
N ALA A 35 -20.62 16.87 -4.91
CA ALA A 35 -21.62 17.35 -3.95
C ALA A 35 -22.30 18.64 -4.46
N SER A 36 -22.37 18.84 -5.77
CA SER A 36 -23.04 20.00 -6.38
C SER A 36 -24.56 19.84 -6.28
N ASN A 37 -25.14 20.30 -5.17
CA ASN A 37 -26.57 20.59 -4.95
C ASN A 37 -27.62 19.49 -5.16
N ASN A 38 -27.27 18.31 -5.67
CA ASN A 38 -28.17 17.16 -5.74
C ASN A 38 -27.76 16.13 -4.70
N SER A 39 -28.71 15.83 -3.81
CA SER A 39 -28.55 14.80 -2.78
C SER A 39 -27.98 13.51 -3.38
N ILE A 40 -26.85 13.06 -2.83
CA ILE A 40 -26.18 11.78 -3.17
C ILE A 40 -27.17 10.58 -3.06
N THR A 41 -28.29 10.76 -2.35
CA THR A 41 -29.33 9.75 -2.10
C THR A 41 -29.96 9.14 -3.35
N ASN A 42 -29.90 9.79 -4.52
CA ASN A 42 -30.51 9.28 -5.76
C ASN A 42 -29.49 8.85 -6.83
N GLN A 43 -28.19 8.95 -6.53
CA GLN A 43 -27.15 8.55 -7.49
C GLN A 43 -26.85 7.05 -7.36
N THR A 44 -26.82 6.34 -8.49
CA THR A 44 -26.44 4.92 -8.52
C THR A 44 -24.93 4.72 -8.53
N ASN A 45 -24.18 5.77 -8.90
CA ASN A 45 -22.73 5.80 -9.03
C ASN A 45 -22.24 7.20 -8.64
N VAL A 46 -21.28 7.29 -7.72
CA VAL A 46 -20.74 8.55 -7.21
C VAL A 46 -19.25 8.61 -7.53
N PRO A 47 -18.75 9.70 -8.14
CA PRO A 47 -17.33 9.88 -8.36
C PRO A 47 -16.63 10.21 -7.04
N ALA A 48 -15.67 9.38 -6.65
CA ALA A 48 -14.82 9.60 -5.49
C ALA A 48 -13.36 9.69 -5.94
N ARG A 49 -12.63 10.67 -5.41
CA ARG A 49 -11.19 10.77 -5.55
C ARG A 49 -10.54 10.08 -4.36
N ILE A 50 -9.73 9.07 -4.63
CA ILE A 50 -8.94 8.37 -3.63
C ILE A 50 -7.48 8.75 -3.85
N THR A 51 -6.85 9.29 -2.80
CA THR A 51 -5.43 9.62 -2.77
C THR A 51 -4.71 8.66 -1.84
N GLN A 52 -3.60 8.11 -2.30
CA GLN A 52 -2.78 7.18 -1.56
C GLN A 52 -1.34 7.66 -1.58
N ARG A 53 -0.67 7.54 -0.44
CA ARG A 53 0.75 7.80 -0.29
C ARG A 53 1.38 6.64 0.43
N HIS A 54 2.41 6.06 -0.17
CA HIS A 54 3.08 4.90 0.39
C HIS A 54 4.58 5.12 0.39
N SER A 55 5.24 4.55 1.39
CA SER A 55 6.69 4.61 1.53
C SER A 55 7.26 3.20 1.55
N TRP A 56 8.40 3.06 0.89
CA TRP A 56 9.14 1.81 0.82
C TRP A 56 10.62 2.04 1.13
N ARG A 57 11.33 0.95 1.41
CA ARG A 57 12.77 0.92 1.47
C ARG A 57 13.33 1.21 0.09
N ARG A 58 14.06 2.31 -0.03
CA ARG A 58 14.58 2.83 -1.30
C ARG A 58 15.49 1.83 -2.01
N SER A 59 16.39 1.21 -1.26
CA SER A 59 17.39 0.26 -1.78
C SER A 59 16.81 -1.10 -2.17
N PHE A 60 15.52 -1.37 -1.91
CA PHE A 60 14.95 -2.70 -2.16
C PHE A 60 14.89 -3.06 -3.64
N GLY A 61 14.69 -2.08 -4.53
CA GLY A 61 14.75 -2.35 -5.96
C GLY A 61 14.26 -1.19 -6.81
N LYS A 62 14.40 -1.35 -8.12
CA LYS A 62 14.11 -0.31 -9.12
C LYS A 62 12.69 0.27 -9.02
N ASN A 63 11.70 -0.55 -8.65
CA ASN A 63 10.32 -0.09 -8.50
C ASN A 63 10.10 0.79 -7.26
N HIS A 64 11.03 0.83 -6.31
CA HIS A 64 10.91 1.61 -5.07
C HIS A 64 12.00 2.67 -4.96
N PHE A 65 12.96 2.66 -5.90
CA PHE A 65 14.06 3.60 -5.90
C PHE A 65 13.57 4.96 -6.35
N CYS A 66 13.89 5.98 -5.56
CA CYS A 66 13.70 7.35 -5.96
C CYS A 66 14.93 8.20 -5.66
N ASP A 67 15.23 9.13 -6.55
CA ASP A 67 16.26 10.13 -6.43
C ASP A 67 15.77 11.48 -7.00
N LYS A 68 16.65 12.47 -7.05
CA LYS A 68 16.32 13.79 -7.60
C LYS A 68 15.84 13.72 -9.06
N ASN A 69 16.40 12.81 -9.86
CA ASN A 69 16.02 12.65 -11.26
C ASN A 69 14.64 12.02 -11.41
N THR A 70 14.33 11.04 -10.55
CA THR A 70 13.03 10.39 -10.47
C THR A 70 11.95 11.41 -10.13
N ILE A 71 12.19 12.30 -9.15
CA ILE A 71 11.25 13.39 -8.82
C ILE A 71 11.10 14.36 -10.00
N ALA A 72 12.21 14.83 -10.57
CA ALA A 72 12.20 15.80 -11.67
C ALA A 72 11.49 15.29 -12.93
N SER A 73 11.54 13.98 -13.18
CA SER A 73 10.87 13.33 -14.30
C SER A 73 9.45 12.84 -13.99
N SER A 74 8.92 13.12 -12.78
CA SER A 74 7.64 12.57 -12.30
C SER A 74 7.60 11.03 -12.38
N GLY A 75 8.73 10.39 -12.11
CA GLY A 75 8.90 8.95 -12.16
C GLY A 75 8.00 8.23 -11.17
N LEU A 76 7.42 7.12 -11.63
CA LEU A 76 6.48 6.33 -10.84
C LEU A 76 7.20 5.24 -10.03
N ILE A 77 6.96 5.22 -8.73
CA ILE A 77 7.46 4.21 -7.79
C ILE A 77 6.30 3.55 -7.05
N GLY A 78 6.59 2.40 -6.45
CA GLY A 78 5.67 1.65 -5.63
C GLY A 78 5.28 0.31 -6.20
N LYS A 79 4.59 -0.44 -5.34
CA LYS A 79 4.05 -1.77 -5.62
C LYS A 79 2.85 -2.00 -4.71
N GLY A 80 1.96 -2.89 -5.14
CA GLY A 80 0.74 -3.23 -4.43
C GLY A 80 -0.45 -2.50 -5.01
N GLU A 81 -1.60 -2.73 -4.40
CA GLU A 81 -2.89 -2.31 -4.90
C GLU A 81 -3.82 -2.03 -3.72
N LEU A 82 -4.67 -1.02 -3.84
CA LEU A 82 -5.79 -0.83 -2.94
C LEU A 82 -6.98 -1.56 -3.55
N ILE A 83 -7.47 -2.57 -2.83
CA ILE A 83 -8.53 -3.46 -3.31
C ILE A 83 -9.79 -3.18 -2.50
N SER A 84 -10.91 -3.00 -3.20
CA SER A 84 -12.22 -2.96 -2.55
C SER A 84 -12.68 -4.37 -2.19
N SER A 85 -13.15 -4.53 -0.96
CA SER A 85 -13.75 -5.79 -0.48
C SER A 85 -15.08 -6.14 -1.17
N ILE A 86 -15.72 -5.18 -1.83
CA ILE A 86 -17.09 -5.30 -2.35
C ILE A 86 -17.11 -5.44 -3.87
N SER A 87 -16.08 -4.95 -4.56
CA SER A 87 -16.00 -5.04 -6.01
C SER A 87 -14.55 -5.13 -6.47
N THR A 88 -14.26 -6.13 -7.30
CA THR A 88 -12.97 -6.27 -8.00
C THR A 88 -12.73 -5.14 -9.01
N GLN A 89 -13.77 -4.38 -9.38
CA GLN A 89 -13.70 -3.32 -10.39
C GLN A 89 -13.01 -2.04 -9.89
N ASN A 90 -12.78 -1.91 -8.58
CA ASN A 90 -12.16 -0.71 -7.98
C ASN A 90 -10.76 -1.00 -7.43
N THR A 91 -9.98 -1.80 -8.14
CA THR A 91 -8.56 -2.02 -7.80
C THR A 91 -7.73 -0.82 -8.25
N ILE A 92 -7.04 -0.17 -7.32
CA ILE A 92 -6.21 1.00 -7.60
C ILE A 92 -4.75 0.64 -7.37
N LEU A 93 -3.92 0.72 -8.41
CA LEU A 93 -2.49 0.45 -8.27
C LEU A 93 -1.84 1.43 -7.28
N ALA A 94 -1.10 0.92 -6.30
CA ALA A 94 -0.30 1.71 -5.37
C ALA A 94 1.08 2.03 -6.00
N LYS A 95 1.05 2.55 -7.22
CA LYS A 95 2.24 2.99 -7.96
C LYS A 95 2.08 4.47 -8.30
N GLY A 96 2.68 5.31 -7.48
CA GLY A 96 2.52 6.76 -7.52
C GLY A 96 3.78 7.49 -7.95
N GLN A 97 3.62 8.78 -8.27
CA GLN A 97 4.74 9.66 -8.55
C GLN A 97 5.64 9.76 -7.33
N CYS A 98 6.95 9.64 -7.50
CA CYS A 98 7.86 9.87 -6.39
C CYS A 98 7.80 11.33 -5.94
N THR A 99 7.59 11.52 -4.64
CA THR A 99 7.52 12.83 -4.01
C THR A 99 8.76 13.16 -3.18
N ASP A 100 9.41 12.14 -2.59
CA ASP A 100 10.53 12.32 -1.68
C ASP A 100 11.31 11.02 -1.46
N PHE A 101 12.55 11.17 -1.02
CA PHE A 101 13.41 10.08 -0.60
C PHE A 101 14.38 10.56 0.50
N ASN A 102 14.94 9.60 1.23
CA ASN A 102 16.03 9.85 2.15
C ASN A 102 17.05 8.70 2.04
N GLU A 103 18.30 9.05 1.77
CA GLU A 103 19.38 8.08 1.61
C GLU A 103 19.85 7.51 2.95
N GLN A 104 19.89 8.34 4.00
CA GLN A 104 20.32 7.95 5.33
C GLN A 104 19.34 6.96 5.99
N PHE A 105 18.04 7.23 5.89
CA PHE A 105 16.99 6.37 6.43
C PHE A 105 16.49 5.33 5.44
N ASP A 106 17.09 5.28 4.24
CA ASP A 106 16.78 4.32 3.18
C ASP A 106 15.27 4.19 2.91
N TYR A 107 14.63 5.32 2.57
CA TYR A 107 13.22 5.35 2.18
C TYR A 107 12.95 6.17 0.92
N SER A 108 11.85 5.83 0.25
CA SER A 108 11.28 6.58 -0.85
C SER A 108 9.77 6.54 -0.73
N SER A 109 9.12 7.66 -1.05
CA SER A 109 7.67 7.80 -0.95
C SER A 109 7.08 8.19 -2.30
N GLY A 110 5.95 7.57 -2.62
CA GLY A 110 5.20 7.84 -3.83
C GLY A 110 3.74 8.16 -3.53
N GLU A 111 3.15 9.04 -4.32
CA GLU A 111 1.76 9.48 -4.18
C GLU A 111 0.98 9.29 -5.48
N ILE A 112 -0.26 8.84 -5.36
CA ILE A 112 -1.19 8.70 -6.46
C ILE A 112 -2.58 9.19 -6.06
N SER A 113 -3.23 9.92 -6.96
CA SER A 113 -4.64 10.32 -6.82
C SER A 113 -5.43 9.77 -8.00
N THR A 114 -6.41 8.92 -7.71
CA THR A 114 -7.24 8.25 -8.73
C THR A 114 -8.70 8.62 -8.54
N LEU A 115 -9.37 8.96 -9.63
CA LEU A 115 -10.82 9.09 -9.64
C LEU A 115 -11.44 7.71 -9.85
N VAL A 116 -12.28 7.27 -8.93
CA VAL A 116 -13.01 6.02 -8.99
C VAL A 116 -14.50 6.27 -8.97
N THR A 117 -15.25 5.33 -9.53
CA THR A 117 -16.70 5.33 -9.45
C THR A 117 -17.14 4.35 -8.37
N VAL A 118 -17.76 4.88 -7.32
CA VAL A 118 -18.29 4.10 -6.22
C VAL A 118 -19.77 3.83 -6.52
N PRO A 119 -20.19 2.58 -6.76
CA PRO A 119 -21.61 2.29 -6.88
C PRO A 119 -22.31 2.65 -5.56
N MET A 120 -23.61 2.93 -5.55
CA MET A 120 -24.35 3.21 -4.30
C MET A 120 -25.53 2.23 -4.11
N ARG A 121 -25.42 1.04 -4.73
CA ARG A 121 -26.50 0.03 -4.74
C ARG A 121 -26.63 -0.66 -3.39
N ASN A 122 -27.45 -0.11 -2.49
CA ASN A 122 -27.80 -0.71 -1.19
C ASN A 122 -26.58 -1.05 -0.29
N ILE A 123 -25.43 -0.44 -0.55
CA ILE A 123 -24.19 -0.69 0.17
C ILE A 123 -24.00 0.43 1.18
N ILE A 124 -23.89 0.05 2.46
CA ILE A 124 -23.81 0.97 3.60
C ILE A 124 -22.35 1.37 3.87
N GLU A 125 -21.38 0.57 3.42
CA GLU A 125 -19.96 0.77 3.69
C GLU A 125 -19.11 0.31 2.51
N TYR A 126 -18.07 1.08 2.17
CA TYR A 126 -17.03 0.69 1.22
C TYR A 126 -15.70 0.51 1.94
N ALA A 127 -15.30 -0.74 2.18
CA ALA A 127 -13.99 -1.04 2.75
C ALA A 127 -12.95 -1.29 1.65
N TYR A 128 -11.84 -0.55 1.73
CA TYR A 128 -10.66 -0.71 0.92
C TYR A 128 -9.51 -1.22 1.78
N ALA A 129 -8.76 -2.18 1.25
CA ALA A 129 -7.58 -2.73 1.91
C ALA A 129 -6.39 -2.66 0.96
N TYR A 130 -5.23 -2.25 1.48
CA TYR A 130 -3.99 -2.33 0.73
C TYR A 130 -3.54 -3.79 0.68
N GLN A 131 -3.33 -4.31 -0.52
CA GLN A 131 -2.71 -5.59 -0.78
C GLN A 131 -1.36 -5.35 -1.44
N GLY A 132 -0.30 -5.78 -0.76
CA GLY A 132 1.06 -5.65 -1.25
C GLY A 132 1.93 -6.77 -0.71
N CYS A 133 3.14 -6.86 -1.26
CA CYS A 133 4.14 -7.72 -0.65
C CYS A 133 4.83 -6.99 0.50
N CYS A 134 5.65 -7.75 1.22
CA CYS A 134 6.80 -7.17 1.89
C CYS A 134 6.44 -6.19 3.02
N TRP A 135 5.30 -6.43 3.67
CA TRP A 135 4.85 -5.79 4.91
C TRP A 135 5.97 -5.71 5.94
N ILE A 136 5.84 -4.84 6.92
CA ILE A 136 6.78 -4.82 8.04
C ILE A 136 6.65 -6.16 8.76
N ALA A 137 7.75 -6.91 8.88
CA ALA A 137 7.83 -8.03 9.80
C ALA A 137 7.68 -7.41 11.18
N LEU A 138 6.68 -7.85 11.92
CA LEU A 138 6.65 -7.62 13.36
C LEU A 138 7.89 -8.34 13.90
N LEU A 139 9.01 -7.60 14.02
CA LEU A 139 10.10 -8.07 14.84
C LEU A 139 9.50 -8.19 16.24
N PRO A 140 9.66 -9.34 16.93
CA PRO A 140 9.35 -9.39 18.35
C PRO A 140 10.11 -8.24 19.02
N PRO A 141 9.51 -7.54 20.01
CA PRO A 141 10.19 -6.44 20.68
C PRO A 141 11.56 -6.95 21.11
N GLU A 142 12.61 -6.25 20.68
CA GLU A 142 13.94 -6.51 21.19
C GLU A 142 13.81 -6.48 22.72
N THR A 143 14.42 -7.44 23.41
CA THR A 143 14.40 -7.55 24.87
C THR A 143 15.14 -6.39 25.56
N GLY A 144 15.21 -5.21 24.94
CA GLY A 144 15.65 -3.95 25.49
C GLY A 144 14.45 -3.03 25.71
N SER A 145 13.92 -3.06 26.94
CA SER A 145 13.17 -2.02 27.65
C SER A 145 12.86 -0.70 26.91
N GLY A 146 12.09 -0.75 25.82
CA GLY A 146 11.55 0.41 25.13
C GLY A 146 10.03 0.39 25.24
N LYS A 147 9.49 1.05 26.26
CA LYS A 147 8.05 1.32 26.35
C LYS A 147 7.68 2.27 25.20
N TYR A 148 6.84 1.81 24.29
CA TYR A 148 6.06 2.67 23.40
C TYR A 148 4.61 2.66 23.86
N LEU A 149 4.27 3.62 24.73
CA LEU A 149 3.01 4.36 24.82
C LEU A 149 3.35 5.72 25.44
#